data_AF-A0A4Q7VIQ1-F1
#
_entry.id   AF-A0A4Q7VIQ1-F1
#
_cell.length_a   1.000
_cell.length_b   1.000
_cell.length_c   1.000
_cell.angle_alpha   90.00
_cell.angle_beta   90.00
_cell.angle_gamma   90.00
#
_symmetry.space_group_name_H-M   'P 1'
#
loop_
_entity.id
_entity.type
_entity.pdbx_description
1 polymer ?
#
loop_
_entity_poly.entity_id
_entity_poly.type
_entity_poly.pdbx_seq_one_letter_code
_entity_poly.pdbx_strand_id
1 'polypeptide(L)'
;MNSKKLIGYILMTLAGITFILYLSFPFFNLPTENKLLIIAGTYIVNKVFFYSALYLLGKQIIVKVASYLPTWAERLVFRLLKVQKVTAN
;
A
#
# COMPACT_ATOMS: atom_id res chain seq x y z
N MET A 1 0.75 22.37 -0.21
CA MET A 1 1.11 20.94 -0.10
C MET A 1 1.56 20.44 -1.47
N ASN A 2 2.72 19.79 -1.60
CA ASN A 2 3.28 19.41 -2.90
C ASN A 2 2.32 18.42 -3.60
N SER A 3 1.73 18.79 -4.74
CA SER A 3 0.62 18.07 -5.40
C SER A 3 0.95 16.61 -5.69
N LYS A 4 2.21 16.29 -5.98
CA LYS A 4 2.72 14.91 -6.14
C LYS A 4 2.50 14.05 -4.89
N LYS A 5 2.68 14.61 -3.69
CA LYS A 5 2.48 13.88 -2.43
C LYS A 5 1.01 13.63 -2.16
N LEU A 6 0.13 14.60 -2.46
CA LEU A 6 -1.31 14.44 -2.30
C LEU A 6 -1.83 13.31 -3.21
N ILE A 7 -1.41 13.29 -4.48
CA ILE A 7 -1.75 12.22 -5.43
C ILE A 7 -1.25 10.86 -4.93
N GLY A 8 -0.02 10.79 -4.40
CA GLY A 8 0.51 9.56 -3.83
C GLY A 8 -0.31 9.05 -2.64
N TYR A 9 -0.82 9.93 -1.78
CA TYR A 9 -1.64 9.51 -0.63
C TYR A 9 -3.01 9.02 -1.09
N ILE A 10 -3.61 9.67 -2.09
CA ILE A 10 -4.86 9.21 -2.71
C ILE A 10 -4.67 7.82 -3.32
N LEU A 11 -3.59 7.60 -4.07
CA LEU A 11 -3.24 6.30 -4.63
C LEU A 11 -3.03 5.24 -3.54
N MET A 12 -2.41 5.60 -2.41
CA MET A 12 -2.22 4.68 -1.30
C MET A 12 -3.56 4.29 -0.65
N THR A 13 -4.49 5.24 -0.50
CA THR A 13 -5.85 4.96 -0.01
C THR A 13 -6.61 4.04 -0.98
N LEU A 14 -6.53 4.30 -2.28
CA LEU A 14 -7.14 3.44 -3.31
C LEU A 14 -6.51 2.03 -3.33
N ALA A 15 -5.20 1.92 -3.12
CA ALA A 15 -4.53 0.64 -2.93
C ALA A 15 -5.08 -0.08 -1.69
N GLY A 16 -5.31 0.62 -0.58
CA GLY A 16 -5.95 0.05 0.61
C GLY A 16 -7.35 -0.49 0.33
N ILE A 17 -8.19 0.28 -0.36
CA ILE A 17 -9.58 -0.12 -0.71
C ILE A 17 -9.57 -1.34 -1.64
N THR A 18 -8.78 -1.30 -2.70
CA THR A 18 -8.67 -2.41 -3.66
C THR A 18 -8.09 -3.67 -3.03
N PHE A 19 -7.22 -3.53 -2.01
CA PHE A 19 -6.68 -4.67 -1.26
C PHE A 19 -7.77 -5.36 -0.45
N ILE A 20 -8.60 -4.58 0.24
CA ILE A 20 -9.76 -5.09 1.00
C ILE A 20 -10.75 -5.77 0.04
N LEU A 21 -11.03 -5.15 -1.11
CA LEU A 21 -11.89 -5.74 -2.15
C LEU A 21 -11.32 -7.08 -2.63
N TYR A 22 -10.04 -7.13 -3.01
CA TYR A 22 -9.37 -8.35 -3.41
C TYR A 22 -9.47 -9.46 -2.35
N LEU A 23 -9.28 -9.14 -1.07
CA LEU A 23 -9.45 -10.10 0.03
C LEU A 23 -10.89 -10.55 0.23
N SER A 24 -11.87 -9.68 0.01
CA SER A 24 -13.29 -9.98 0.22
C SER A 24 -13.93 -10.74 -0.94
N PHE A 25 -13.46 -10.56 -2.17
CA PHE A 25 -14.04 -11.15 -3.39
C PHE A 25 -14.12 -12.68 -3.43
N PRO A 26 -13.16 -13.45 -2.88
CA PRO A 26 -13.30 -14.89 -2.70
C PRO A 26 -14.54 -15.29 -1.89
N PHE A 27 -14.95 -14.47 -0.92
CA PHE A 27 -16.06 -14.75 -0.01
C PHE A 27 -17.43 -14.32 -0.54
N PHE A 28 -17.48 -13.49 -1.59
CA PHE A 28 -18.74 -13.14 -2.24
C PHE A 28 -19.23 -14.23 -3.19
N ASN A 29 -20.55 -14.38 -3.25
CA ASN A 29 -21.24 -15.31 -4.14
C ASN A 29 -21.36 -14.71 -5.56
N LEU A 30 -20.21 -14.45 -6.18
CA LEU A 30 -20.10 -13.91 -7.54
C LEU A 30 -20.23 -15.03 -8.59
N PRO A 31 -20.79 -14.75 -9.78
CA PRO A 31 -20.84 -15.72 -10.89
C PRO A 31 -19.46 -16.29 -11.19
N THR A 32 -19.34 -17.62 -11.22
CA THR A 32 -18.08 -18.36 -11.36
C THR A 32 -17.30 -17.98 -12.61
N GLU A 33 -18.00 -17.70 -13.71
CA GLU A 33 -17.43 -17.29 -15.01
C GLU A 33 -16.60 -16.01 -14.92
N ASN A 34 -17.05 -15.05 -14.10
CA ASN A 34 -16.42 -13.73 -14.00
C ASN A 34 -15.59 -13.55 -12.72
N LYS A 35 -15.76 -14.44 -11.73
CA LYS A 35 -15.14 -14.32 -10.40
C LYS A 35 -13.61 -14.26 -10.47
N LEU A 36 -12.99 -15.13 -11.28
CA LEU A 36 -11.54 -15.14 -11.44
C LEU A 36 -11.01 -13.88 -12.13
N LEU A 37 -11.70 -13.42 -13.18
CA LEU A 37 -11.34 -12.19 -13.89
C LEU A 37 -11.44 -10.96 -13.00
N ILE A 38 -12.49 -10.87 -12.17
CA ILE A 38 -12.67 -9.79 -11.21
C ILE A 38 -11.55 -9.82 -10.17
N ILE A 39 -11.27 -10.98 -9.56
CA ILE A 39 -10.19 -11.12 -8.56
C ILE A 39 -8.82 -10.75 -9.17
N ALA A 40 -8.50 -11.28 -10.35
CA ALA A 40 -7.24 -11.01 -11.04
C ALA A 40 -7.12 -9.54 -11.46
N GLY A 41 -8.17 -8.95 -12.02
CA GLY A 41 -8.19 -7.54 -12.40
C GLY A 41 -7.99 -6.62 -11.19
N THR A 42 -8.69 -6.92 -10.10
CA THR A 42 -8.59 -6.14 -8.85
C THR A 42 -7.20 -6.27 -8.23
N TYR A 43 -6.58 -7.45 -8.32
CA TYR A 43 -5.21 -7.67 -7.90
C TYR A 43 -4.21 -6.83 -8.72
N ILE A 44 -4.35 -6.80 -10.05
CA ILE A 44 -3.47 -6.00 -10.92
C ILE A 44 -3.63 -4.51 -10.60
N VAL A 45 -4.88 -4.02 -10.53
CA VAL A 45 -5.18 -2.62 -10.21
C VAL A 45 -4.61 -2.25 -8.84
N ASN A 46 -4.75 -3.12 -7.84
CA ASN A 46 -4.17 -2.93 -6.52
C ASN A 46 -2.65 -2.73 -6.58
N LYS A 47 -1.94 -3.62 -7.30
CA LYS A 47 -0.49 -3.53 -7.45
C LYS A 47 -0.07 -2.24 -8.14
N VAL A 48 -0.76 -1.84 -9.21
CA VAL A 48 -0.48 -0.58 -9.92
C VAL A 48 -0.63 0.60 -8.96
N PHE A 49 -1.76 0.72 -8.25
CA PHE A 49 -1.95 1.81 -7.29
C PHE A 49 -0.92 1.81 -6.17
N PHE A 50 -0.59 0.65 -5.62
CA PHE A 50 0.37 0.52 -4.54
C PHE A 50 1.78 0.94 -4.97
N TYR A 51 2.28 0.43 -6.11
CA TYR A 51 3.62 0.77 -6.59
C TYR A 51 3.70 2.21 -7.08
N SER A 52 2.66 2.75 -7.73
CA SER A 52 2.60 4.17 -8.10
C SER A 52 2.57 5.08 -6.87
N ALA A 53 1.84 4.72 -5.82
CA ALA A 53 1.82 5.46 -4.55
C ALA A 53 3.20 5.45 -3.89
N LEU A 54 3.85 4.28 -3.82
CA LEU A 54 5.20 4.14 -3.28
C LEU A 54 6.23 4.95 -4.07
N TYR A 55 6.12 4.97 -5.40
CA TYR A 55 7.01 5.76 -6.24
C TYR A 55 6.86 7.26 -5.97
N LEU A 56 5.63 7.76 -5.85
CA LEU A 56 5.35 9.19 -5.63
C LEU A 56 5.67 9.65 -4.20
N LEU A 57 5.49 8.80 -3.20
CA LEU A 57 5.75 9.15 -1.79
C LEU A 57 7.14 8.74 -1.30
N GLY A 58 7.81 7.85 -2.03
CA GLY A 58 9.17 7.39 -1.75
C GLY A 58 9.32 6.85 -0.33
N LYS A 59 10.49 7.11 0.27
CA LYS A 59 10.84 6.65 1.62
C LYS A 59 9.97 7.25 2.73
N GLN A 60 9.22 8.34 2.48
CA GLN A 60 8.43 9.02 3.52
C GLN A 60 7.27 8.17 4.03
N ILE A 61 6.60 7.41 3.15
CA ILE A 61 5.56 6.47 3.57
C ILE A 61 6.16 5.37 4.44
N ILE A 62 7.31 4.82 4.06
CA ILE A 62 7.95 3.72 4.78
C ILE A 62 8.31 4.16 6.18
N VAL A 63 8.91 5.35 6.33
CA VAL A 63 9.24 5.93 7.65
C VAL A 63 7.96 6.13 8.48
N LYS A 64 6.90 6.67 7.88
CA LYS A 64 5.65 6.97 8.58
C LYS A 64 4.86 5.72 8.96
N VAL A 65 4.84 4.69 8.12
CA VAL A 65 4.21 3.40 8.42
C VAL A 65 5.05 2.63 9.43
N ALA A 66 6.38 2.61 9.28
CA ALA A 66 7.28 1.96 10.22
C ALA A 66 7.19 2.57 11.63
N SER A 67 6.93 3.88 11.75
CA SER A 67 6.71 4.50 13.07
C SER A 67 5.42 4.07 13.78
N TYR A 68 4.44 3.50 13.06
CA TYR A 68 3.25 2.89 13.67
C TYR A 68 3.43 1.39 13.99
N LEU A 69 4.55 0.79 13.56
CA LEU A 69 4.85 -0.60 13.89
C LEU A 69 5.44 -0.71 15.31
N PRO A 70 5.22 -1.85 15.99
CA PRO A 70 5.88 -2.11 17.26
C PRO A 70 7.41 -2.12 17.10
N THR A 71 8.13 -1.71 18.14
CA THR A 71 9.58 -1.39 18.13
C THR A 71 10.48 -2.48 17.55
N TRP A 72 10.10 -3.76 17.68
CA TRP A 72 10.82 -4.90 17.10
C TRP A 72 10.71 -4.94 15.56
N ALA A 73 9.51 -4.71 15.03
CA ALA A 73 9.24 -4.66 13.59
C ALA A 73 9.80 -3.37 12.96
N GLU A 74 9.71 -2.24 13.68
CA GLU A 74 10.32 -0.97 13.26
C GLU A 74 11.84 -1.12 13.01
N ARG A 75 12.58 -1.71 13.96
CA ARG A 75 14.03 -1.96 13.80
C ARG A 75 14.34 -2.86 12.62
N LEU A 76 13.56 -3.92 12.41
CA LEU A 76 13.75 -4.85 11.28
C LEU A 76 13.57 -4.14 9.94
N VAL A 77 12.50 -3.35 9.80
CA VAL A 77 12.18 -2.62 8.58
C VAL A 77 13.25 -1.58 8.26
N PHE A 78 13.71 -0.81 9.25
CA PHE A 78 14.78 0.17 9.03
C PHE A 78 16.13 -0.48 8.66
N ARG A 79 16.44 -1.64 9.24
CA ARG A 79 17.67 -2.38 8.95
C ARG A 79 17.66 -2.99 7.55
N LEU A 80 16.54 -3.57 7.12
CA LEU A 80 16.38 -4.17 5.79
C LEU A 80 16.38 -3.11 4.68
N LEU A 81 15.73 -1.97 4.91
CA LEU A 81 15.58 -0.94 3.89
C LEU A 81 16.74 0.08 3.87
N LYS A 82 17.74 -0.06 4.77
CA LYS A 82 18.83 0.91 4.98
C LYS A 82 18.31 2.36 5.01
N VAL A 83 17.21 2.59 5.71
CA VAL A 83 16.62 3.94 5.85
C VAL A 83 16.94 4.43 7.26
N GLN A 84 17.49 5.64 7.38
CA GLN A 84 17.66 6.28 8.68
C GLN A 84 16.32 6.85 9.15
N LYS A 85 16.00 6.60 10.42
CA LYS A 85 14.88 7.25 11.11
C LYS A 85 15.14 8.75 11.07
N VAL A 86 14.26 9.51 10.44
CA VAL A 86 14.35 10.98 10.46
C VAL A 86 13.89 11.40 11.84
N THR A 87 14.86 11.62 12.75
CA THR A 87 14.60 12.24 14.04
C THR A 87 14.17 13.67 13.75
N ALA A 88 12.87 13.95 13.85
CA ALA A 88 12.42 15.33 13.94
C ALA A 88 12.88 15.84 15.31
N ASN A 89 13.83 16.77 15.31
CA ASN A 89 14.12 17.62 16.47
C ASN A 89 12.88 18.46 16.80
#